data_AF-A0A8J4FYV8-F1
#
_entry.id   AF-A0A8J4FYV8-F1
#
_cell.length_a   1.000
_cell.length_b   1.000
_cell.length_c   1.000
_cell.angle_alpha   90.00
_cell.angle_beta   90.00
_cell.angle_gamma   90.00
#
_symmetry.space_group_name_H-M   'P 1'
#
loop_
_entity.id
_entity.type
_entity.pdbx_description
1 polymer ?
#
loop_
_entity_poly.entity_id
_entity_poly.type
_entity_poly.pdbx_seq_one_letter_code
_entity_poly.pdbx_strand_id
1 'polypeptide(L)'
;MLGASRWAQPAAAPQQTSPSAAMRLTAWTLRRPFQKTSPCPVTHDGNHTYARANLVHASSSGGSSSSSNAQTGLSPTAGRNLSGASAGPASRPAGLILPPGFRSAPMIATAAATSTEIVASAAYSSAPEASPPAGYRGHGLDGPIIWLGNQRVHSLSERGRDVMRSMSNWAAKELPRYLKSAERSWQPADLLPDSASPDFYDQVSALRAASANLPNDYLVVLVGDMVTEEALPSYMNMLNTLDETRDETGASDTPWAHWTRHWTAEENRHGDVLNKYLYLSGRVDMHSVESTIQRLIGRGLDPKLENNPYLCFVYTSFQERATRISHGNTARLAQYHGDVPLAKLTGLIASDEARHEAAYTAIVAEIFERDPDGAMLAFADMMRKGIVMPAHFVDDDWHTQANGKGTNLFVDYAAVADAIGVYTTNDYANIVDHLVKRWDIGNVKVVTGEAAEAQAFLIKHSERIRRLADLQMERRMRDRKRGKGRTAAFSWIFKREVALG
;
A
#
# COMPACT_ATOMS: atom_id res chain seq x y z
N MET A 1 -7.06 -57.89 31.21
CA MET A 1 -7.71 -58.15 29.90
C MET A 1 -7.00 -57.25 28.88
N LEU A 2 -5.80 -57.52 28.33
CA LEU A 2 -5.19 -58.66 27.62
C LEU A 2 -5.85 -59.02 26.26
N GLY A 3 -5.08 -58.78 25.17
CA GLY A 3 -5.17 -59.42 23.83
C GLY A 3 -5.43 -58.45 22.67
N ALA A 4 -4.49 -58.04 21.79
CA ALA A 4 -3.71 -58.82 20.78
C ALA A 4 -4.64 -59.47 19.72
N SER A 5 -4.44 -59.53 18.40
CA SER A 5 -3.42 -59.11 17.43
C SER A 5 -3.93 -59.41 15.99
N ARG A 6 -3.43 -58.66 15.00
CA ARG A 6 -3.00 -59.03 13.61
C ARG A 6 -3.83 -59.96 12.70
N TRP A 7 -4.10 -59.48 11.48
CA TRP A 7 -3.91 -60.15 10.16
C TRP A 7 -3.65 -59.02 9.13
N ALA A 8 -2.43 -58.75 8.62
CA ALA A 8 -1.60 -59.43 7.61
C ALA A 8 -2.20 -59.49 6.18
N GLN A 9 -1.59 -58.72 5.26
CA GLN A 9 -1.78 -58.72 3.79
C GLN A 9 -1.29 -60.03 3.13
N PRO A 10 -1.49 -60.19 1.81
CA PRO A 10 -0.30 -60.00 0.95
C PRO A 10 -0.54 -59.20 -0.35
N ALA A 11 0.56 -58.63 -0.83
CA ALA A 11 0.74 -57.87 -2.05
C ALA A 11 0.72 -58.73 -3.33
N ALA A 12 0.30 -58.14 -4.46
CA ALA A 12 0.83 -58.43 -5.79
C ALA A 12 0.48 -57.31 -6.81
N ALA A 13 1.51 -56.76 -7.44
CA ALA A 13 1.51 -56.05 -8.72
C ALA A 13 2.71 -56.64 -9.53
N PRO A 14 3.02 -56.25 -10.78
CA PRO A 14 2.23 -55.60 -11.85
C PRO A 14 2.36 -56.35 -13.22
N GLN A 15 1.56 -55.99 -14.23
CA GLN A 15 1.94 -56.02 -15.68
C GLN A 15 0.79 -55.40 -16.52
N GLN A 16 1.04 -54.26 -17.16
CA GLN A 16 1.29 -54.09 -18.60
C GLN A 16 0.17 -54.59 -19.53
N THR A 17 -0.46 -53.66 -20.25
CA THR A 17 -0.40 -53.53 -21.74
C THR A 17 -1.28 -52.38 -22.23
N SER A 18 -0.69 -51.50 -23.04
CA SER A 18 -1.38 -50.65 -24.05
C SER A 18 -1.39 -51.42 -25.40
N PRO A 19 -2.14 -51.04 -26.48
CA PRO A 19 -1.94 -49.74 -27.17
C PRO A 19 -3.15 -49.10 -27.91
N SER A 20 -2.95 -47.82 -28.23
CA SER A 20 -3.37 -47.09 -29.44
C SER A 20 -4.82 -46.61 -29.60
N ALA A 21 -5.01 -45.29 -29.53
CA ALA A 21 -5.78 -44.54 -30.50
C ALA A 21 -5.20 -43.12 -30.64
N ALA A 22 -4.58 -42.86 -31.80
CA ALA A 22 -3.95 -41.60 -32.17
C ALA A 22 -4.99 -40.60 -32.69
N MET A 23 -4.97 -39.37 -32.19
CA MET A 23 -5.66 -38.23 -32.77
C MET A 23 -4.65 -37.14 -33.12
N ARG A 24 -4.76 -36.66 -34.35
CA ARG A 24 -3.73 -35.97 -35.14
C ARG A 24 -3.57 -34.51 -34.71
N LEU A 25 -2.34 -34.12 -34.39
CA LEU A 25 -1.89 -32.72 -34.34
C LEU A 25 -1.18 -32.40 -35.65
N THR A 26 -1.76 -31.50 -36.44
CA THR A 26 -1.17 -30.92 -37.64
C THR A 26 -0.03 -29.96 -37.27
N ALA A 27 1.20 -30.36 -37.57
CA ALA A 27 2.37 -29.49 -37.53
C ALA A 27 2.46 -28.69 -38.83
N TRP A 28 2.51 -27.36 -38.71
CA TRP A 28 2.91 -26.46 -39.79
C TRP A 28 4.44 -26.46 -39.90
N THR A 29 4.96 -27.03 -40.99
CA THR A 29 6.36 -26.94 -41.39
C THR A 29 6.53 -25.81 -42.40
N LEU A 30 7.30 -24.78 -42.04
CA LEU A 30 7.86 -23.82 -43.00
C LEU A 30 9.40 -23.84 -42.85
N ARG A 31 10.04 -24.54 -43.79
CA ARG A 31 11.46 -24.35 -44.14
C ARG A 31 11.52 -23.54 -45.43
N ARG A 32 12.33 -22.48 -45.46
CA ARG A 32 13.29 -22.10 -46.53
C ARG A 32 14.09 -20.84 -46.10
N PRO A 33 15.25 -20.55 -46.74
CA PRO A 33 16.50 -20.32 -46.03
C PRO A 33 16.95 -18.86 -45.94
N PHE A 34 17.94 -18.65 -45.07
CA PHE A 34 18.81 -17.47 -44.95
C PHE A 34 19.38 -17.00 -46.30
N GLN A 35 19.25 -15.69 -46.57
CA GLN A 35 20.14 -14.94 -47.46
C GLN A 35 20.70 -13.73 -46.70
N LYS A 36 22.02 -13.58 -46.79
CA LYS A 36 22.82 -12.47 -46.25
C LYS A 36 22.66 -11.23 -47.14
N THR A 37 22.43 -10.06 -46.55
CA THR A 37 22.79 -8.76 -47.14
C THR A 37 23.33 -7.84 -46.05
N SER A 38 24.52 -7.30 -46.30
CA SER A 38 25.30 -6.38 -45.46
C SER A 38 24.71 -4.95 -45.41
N PRO A 39 25.18 -4.08 -44.50
CA PRO A 39 24.47 -2.86 -44.07
C PRO A 39 24.96 -1.58 -44.77
N CYS A 40 24.12 -0.55 -44.81
CA CYS A 40 24.51 0.85 -45.05
C CYS A 40 23.55 1.82 -44.35
N PRO A 41 23.97 3.07 -44.07
CA PRO A 41 23.79 3.71 -42.76
C PRO A 41 22.64 4.72 -42.69
N VAL A 42 22.24 5.01 -41.46
CA VAL A 42 21.28 6.07 -41.09
C VAL A 42 22.02 7.41 -41.02
N THR A 43 21.57 8.40 -41.79
CA THR A 43 21.89 9.82 -41.61
C THR A 43 20.69 10.54 -41.00
N HIS A 44 20.94 11.27 -39.92
CA HIS A 44 20.06 12.32 -39.39
C HIS A 44 20.02 13.50 -40.37
N ASP A 45 18.84 14.09 -40.56
CA ASP A 45 18.60 15.54 -40.40
C ASP A 45 17.14 15.92 -40.74
N GLY A 46 16.65 16.98 -40.08
CA GLY A 46 15.79 17.97 -40.75
C GLY A 46 14.31 18.04 -40.37
N ASN A 47 14.02 18.71 -39.25
CA ASN A 47 13.15 19.89 -39.13
C ASN A 47 11.96 20.06 -40.11
N HIS A 48 10.72 20.12 -39.63
CA HIS A 48 9.67 20.99 -40.21
C HIS A 48 8.55 21.35 -39.21
N THR A 49 8.40 22.65 -38.98
CA THR A 49 7.29 23.38 -38.35
C THR A 49 6.15 23.71 -39.33
N TYR A 50 4.99 24.11 -38.77
CA TYR A 50 3.74 24.67 -39.35
C TYR A 50 2.67 23.61 -39.74
N ALA A 51 1.36 23.78 -39.51
CA ALA A 51 0.54 24.95 -39.23
C ALA A 51 -0.77 24.59 -38.48
N ARG A 52 -1.33 25.61 -37.80
CA ARG A 52 -2.72 25.71 -37.34
C ARG A 52 -3.71 25.64 -38.52
N ALA A 53 -4.88 25.05 -38.27
CA ALA A 53 -6.12 25.42 -38.95
C ALA A 53 -7.29 25.43 -37.95
N ASN A 54 -7.78 26.64 -37.66
CA ASN A 54 -9.12 26.88 -37.12
C ASN A 54 -10.14 26.61 -38.22
N LEU A 55 -11.29 26.03 -37.87
CA LEU A 55 -12.51 26.23 -38.64
C LEU A 55 -13.71 26.38 -37.70
N VAL A 56 -14.54 27.34 -38.10
CA VAL A 56 -15.54 28.10 -37.37
C VAL A 56 -16.94 27.56 -37.69
N HIS A 57 -17.84 27.69 -36.71
CA HIS A 57 -19.31 27.71 -36.74
C HIS A 57 -20.10 27.04 -37.88
N ALA A 58 -21.09 26.24 -37.46
CA ALA A 58 -22.46 26.38 -37.97
C ALA A 58 -23.48 26.14 -36.84
N SER A 59 -24.44 27.07 -36.76
CA SER A 59 -25.55 27.17 -35.83
C SER A 59 -26.87 26.72 -36.47
N SER A 60 -27.75 26.09 -35.69
CA SER A 60 -29.23 26.19 -35.79
C SER A 60 -29.81 25.49 -34.55
N SER A 61 -30.40 26.18 -33.57
CA SER A 61 -31.73 26.82 -33.51
C SER A 61 -32.91 25.85 -33.55
N GLY A 62 -33.64 25.74 -32.43
CA GLY A 62 -35.04 25.32 -32.42
C GLY A 62 -35.50 24.67 -31.11
N GLY A 63 -36.44 25.31 -30.41
CA GLY A 63 -37.43 24.58 -29.61
C GLY A 63 -37.50 24.88 -28.11
N SER A 64 -38.07 26.03 -27.78
CA SER A 64 -38.63 26.40 -26.48
C SER A 64 -39.74 25.46 -25.99
N SER A 65 -39.79 25.18 -24.68
CA SER A 65 -41.05 25.24 -23.91
C SER A 65 -40.77 25.38 -22.41
N SER A 66 -41.65 26.14 -21.77
CA SER A 66 -41.54 26.76 -20.46
C SER A 66 -42.47 26.10 -19.43
N SER A 67 -42.02 26.10 -18.16
CA SER A 67 -42.78 26.34 -16.91
C SER A 67 -44.09 25.54 -16.68
N SER A 68 -44.33 24.90 -15.53
CA SER A 68 -44.45 25.55 -14.21
C SER A 68 -44.95 24.55 -13.15
N ASN A 69 -44.68 24.91 -11.89
CA ASN A 69 -45.46 24.67 -10.66
C ASN A 69 -45.64 23.24 -10.09
N ALA A 70 -44.97 23.02 -8.94
CA ALA A 70 -45.59 22.40 -7.78
C ALA A 70 -44.98 22.98 -6.48
N GLN A 71 -45.71 23.91 -5.86
CA GLN A 71 -45.54 24.33 -4.47
C GLN A 71 -46.51 23.53 -3.60
N THR A 72 -45.98 22.79 -2.62
CA THR A 72 -46.64 22.41 -1.35
C THR A 72 -45.47 22.21 -0.36
N GLY A 73 -45.45 22.62 0.90
CA GLY A 73 -46.38 23.24 1.82
C GLY A 73 -45.72 23.03 3.19
N LEU A 74 -44.93 23.99 3.67
CA LEU A 74 -44.26 23.93 4.99
C LEU A 74 -45.10 24.70 6.01
N SER A 75 -45.45 24.03 7.11
CA SER A 75 -45.99 24.63 8.34
C SER A 75 -44.86 24.84 9.35
N PRO A 76 -44.80 25.97 10.07
CA PRO A 76 -44.00 26.10 11.29
C PRO A 76 -44.84 26.54 12.50
N THR A 77 -44.64 25.90 13.66
CA THR A 77 -44.90 26.35 15.04
C THR A 77 -44.55 25.14 15.94
N ALA A 78 -43.93 25.20 17.12
CA ALA A 78 -43.52 26.23 18.09
C ALA A 78 -42.23 25.68 18.77
N GLY A 79 -41.26 26.46 19.23
CA GLY A 79 -41.37 27.44 20.31
C GLY A 79 -41.22 26.77 21.68
N ARG A 80 -40.00 26.74 22.25
CA ARG A 80 -39.80 26.83 23.71
C ARG A 80 -38.37 27.22 24.07
N ASN A 81 -38.28 28.43 24.64
CA ASN A 81 -37.17 28.98 25.40
C ASN A 81 -36.86 28.15 26.65
N LEU A 82 -35.59 28.06 27.00
CA LEU A 82 -35.13 28.12 28.40
C LEU A 82 -33.83 28.95 28.48
N SER A 83 -33.98 30.13 29.09
CA SER A 83 -32.96 30.86 29.87
C SER A 83 -32.26 29.91 30.87
N GLY A 84 -30.99 30.03 31.23
CA GLY A 84 -30.15 31.21 31.43
C GLY A 84 -29.73 31.23 32.90
N ALA A 85 -28.44 31.16 33.23
CA ALA A 85 -27.86 31.61 34.50
C ALA A 85 -26.32 31.67 34.47
N SER A 86 -25.78 32.89 34.64
CA SER A 86 -24.60 33.36 35.42
C SER A 86 -23.25 32.62 35.34
N ALA A 87 -22.06 33.23 35.42
CA ALA A 87 -21.63 34.45 36.11
C ALA A 87 -20.32 35.01 35.52
N GLY A 88 -19.99 36.25 35.89
CA GLY A 88 -18.93 37.10 35.32
C GLY A 88 -17.47 36.77 35.68
N PRO A 89 -16.51 37.63 35.27
CA PRO A 89 -15.09 37.32 35.17
C PRO A 89 -14.29 37.73 36.42
N ALA A 90 -13.23 36.99 36.74
CA ALA A 90 -12.30 37.37 37.79
C ALA A 90 -10.82 37.15 37.41
N SER A 91 -10.08 38.27 37.50
CA SER A 91 -8.69 38.44 37.96
C SER A 91 -7.52 37.73 37.26
N ARG A 92 -6.67 38.55 36.61
CA ARG A 92 -5.22 38.35 36.42
C ARG A 92 -4.47 38.38 37.76
N PRO A 93 -3.27 37.78 37.80
CA PRO A 93 -2.13 38.45 38.46
C PRO A 93 -0.93 38.64 37.52
N ALA A 94 -0.25 39.77 37.73
CA ALA A 94 1.12 40.07 37.30
C ALA A 94 2.08 39.02 37.91
N GLY A 95 3.16 38.59 37.26
CA GLY A 95 4.32 39.37 36.86
C GLY A 95 5.53 38.83 37.63
N LEU A 96 6.40 38.06 36.96
CA LEU A 96 7.70 37.66 37.52
C LEU A 96 8.79 38.02 36.52
N ILE A 97 9.67 38.91 36.96
CA ILE A 97 10.87 39.41 36.27
C ILE A 97 12.02 38.44 36.60
N LEU A 98 12.76 38.00 35.58
CA LEU A 98 14.04 37.28 35.74
C LEU A 98 15.18 38.07 35.06
N PRO A 99 16.41 38.01 35.59
CA PRO A 99 17.53 38.88 35.19
C PRO A 99 18.26 38.37 33.93
N PRO A 100 19.08 39.19 33.25
CA PRO A 100 19.75 38.81 32.03
C PRO A 100 21.16 38.27 32.28
N GLY A 101 21.57 37.30 31.47
CA GLY A 101 22.98 37.06 31.14
C GLY A 101 23.43 35.61 31.33
N PHE A 102 23.48 34.86 30.23
CA PHE A 102 24.66 34.06 29.85
C PHE A 102 24.62 33.86 28.34
N ARG A 103 25.71 34.26 27.67
CA ARG A 103 25.96 34.02 26.25
C ARG A 103 26.42 32.57 26.08
N SER A 104 25.87 31.87 25.08
CA SER A 104 26.46 30.65 24.52
C SER A 104 26.29 30.63 23.00
N ALA A 105 27.35 30.17 22.34
CA ALA A 105 27.68 30.20 20.92
C ALA A 105 26.64 29.52 19.98
N PRO A 106 26.68 29.77 18.66
CA PRO A 106 25.66 29.30 17.73
C PRO A 106 25.78 27.79 17.53
N MET A 107 24.80 27.04 18.04
CA MET A 107 24.55 25.67 17.60
C MET A 107 23.92 25.74 16.20
N ILE A 108 24.58 25.10 15.25
CA ILE A 108 24.08 24.83 13.90
C ILE A 108 22.78 24.04 14.05
N ALA A 109 21.66 24.70 13.78
CA ALA A 109 20.34 24.10 13.73
C ALA A 109 20.22 23.31 12.43
N THR A 110 20.51 22.02 12.46
CA THR A 110 20.04 21.08 11.44
C THR A 110 18.55 20.88 11.63
N ALA A 111 17.78 21.40 10.68
CA ALA A 111 16.32 21.34 10.65
C ALA A 111 15.84 19.88 10.64
N ALA A 112 15.01 19.52 11.60
CA ALA A 112 14.38 18.20 11.69
C ALA A 112 13.25 18.09 10.65
N ALA A 113 13.44 17.21 9.66
CA ALA A 113 12.43 16.83 8.67
C ALA A 113 11.25 16.10 9.32
N THR A 114 10.05 16.41 8.84
CA THR A 114 8.75 15.96 9.37
C THR A 114 8.37 14.58 8.84
N SER A 115 7.53 13.81 9.51
CA SER A 115 7.16 12.42 9.13
C SER A 115 6.55 12.29 7.73
N THR A 116 5.84 13.31 7.23
CA THR A 116 5.38 13.37 5.83
C THR A 116 6.57 13.56 4.87
N GLU A 117 7.59 14.32 5.28
CA GLU A 117 8.88 14.41 4.59
C GLU A 117 9.78 13.20 4.87
N ILE A 118 9.58 12.36 5.89
CA ILE A 118 10.33 11.11 6.05
C ILE A 118 9.80 10.09 5.03
N VAL A 119 8.48 9.98 4.87
CA VAL A 119 7.88 9.13 3.83
C VAL A 119 8.12 9.73 2.44
N ALA A 120 8.05 11.06 2.27
CA ALA A 120 8.31 11.72 0.99
C ALA A 120 9.80 11.87 0.64
N SER A 121 10.73 12.02 1.59
CA SER A 121 12.19 12.05 1.31
C SER A 121 12.72 10.66 0.99
N ALA A 122 12.09 9.61 1.51
CA ALA A 122 12.34 8.25 1.01
C ALA A 122 11.91 8.10 -0.46
N ALA A 123 10.82 8.79 -0.87
CA ALA A 123 10.28 8.78 -2.22
C ALA A 123 10.96 9.74 -3.22
N TYR A 124 11.69 10.77 -2.76
CA TYR A 124 12.23 11.85 -3.61
C TYR A 124 13.74 12.06 -3.55
N SER A 125 14.53 11.07 -3.14
CA SER A 125 15.96 11.11 -3.42
C SER A 125 16.21 10.81 -4.91
N SER A 126 16.07 11.82 -5.77
CA SER A 126 16.90 11.87 -6.98
C SER A 126 18.34 12.02 -6.48
N ALA A 127 19.05 10.89 -6.41
CA ALA A 127 20.42 10.87 -5.91
C ALA A 127 21.28 11.82 -6.76
N PRO A 128 21.95 12.83 -6.18
CA PRO A 128 23.16 13.33 -6.80
C PRO A 128 24.14 12.15 -6.89
N GLU A 129 24.99 12.18 -7.91
CA GLU A 129 26.07 11.22 -8.14
C GLU A 129 26.97 11.15 -6.88
N ALA A 130 26.59 10.28 -5.95
CA ALA A 130 27.25 10.12 -4.68
C ALA A 130 28.10 8.87 -4.77
N SER A 131 29.39 9.07 -5.01
CA SER A 131 30.42 8.10 -4.65
C SER A 131 30.18 7.57 -3.23
N PRO A 132 30.50 6.30 -2.95
CA PRO A 132 30.17 5.66 -1.68
C PRO A 132 30.63 6.52 -0.49
N PRO A 133 29.79 6.74 0.53
CA PRO A 133 30.22 7.47 1.71
C PRO A 133 31.40 6.74 2.36
N ALA A 134 32.54 7.41 2.40
CA ALA A 134 33.72 6.92 3.12
C ALA A 134 33.35 6.77 4.61
N GLY A 135 33.05 5.54 5.03
CA GLY A 135 32.76 5.21 6.43
C GLY A 135 31.59 4.27 6.69
N TYR A 136 30.76 3.90 5.70
CA TYR A 136 29.72 2.89 5.92
C TYR A 136 30.32 1.48 5.84
N ARG A 137 30.63 0.89 7.00
CA ARG A 137 30.90 -0.56 7.10
C ARG A 137 29.56 -1.26 7.01
N GLY A 138 29.37 -2.11 5.99
CA GLY A 138 28.18 -2.97 5.92
C GLY A 138 28.03 -3.75 7.22
N HIS A 139 26.89 -3.56 7.89
CA HIS A 139 26.54 -4.30 9.09
C HIS A 139 26.47 -5.80 8.79
N GLY A 140 26.91 -6.61 9.76
CA GLY A 140 27.30 -8.02 9.62
C GLY A 140 26.39 -8.94 8.81
N LEU A 141 26.55 -8.90 7.48
CA LEU A 141 25.99 -9.87 6.55
C LEU A 141 27.16 -10.30 5.64
N ASP A 142 27.77 -11.44 5.95
CA ASP A 142 29.03 -11.94 5.38
C ASP A 142 29.00 -12.28 3.86
N GLY A 143 28.03 -11.76 3.10
CA GLY A 143 27.95 -11.90 1.64
C GLY A 143 28.61 -10.72 0.90
N PRO A 144 29.07 -10.90 -0.34
CA PRO A 144 29.53 -9.78 -1.17
C PRO A 144 28.37 -8.80 -1.37
N ILE A 145 28.56 -7.53 -1.00
CA ILE A 145 27.57 -6.48 -1.26
C ILE A 145 27.58 -6.20 -2.77
N ILE A 146 26.48 -6.54 -3.44
CA ILE A 146 26.31 -6.30 -4.88
C ILE A 146 25.61 -4.96 -5.07
N TRP A 147 26.16 -4.12 -5.94
CA TRP A 147 25.57 -2.85 -6.35
C TRP A 147 25.19 -2.91 -7.83
N LEU A 148 23.93 -2.62 -8.14
CA LEU A 148 23.43 -2.39 -9.49
C LEU A 148 23.08 -0.91 -9.62
N GLY A 149 24.01 -0.13 -10.21
CA GLY A 149 23.94 1.33 -10.16
C GLY A 149 23.97 1.80 -8.70
N ASN A 150 22.94 2.55 -8.30
CA ASN A 150 22.81 3.07 -6.93
C ASN A 150 22.01 2.14 -5.99
N GLN A 151 21.63 0.94 -6.45
CA GLN A 151 20.83 0.00 -5.66
C GLN A 151 21.69 -1.13 -5.10
N ARG A 152 21.59 -1.34 -3.79
CA ARG A 152 22.14 -2.52 -3.12
C ARG A 152 21.20 -3.70 -3.37
N VAL A 153 21.76 -4.83 -3.79
CA VAL A 153 21.01 -6.05 -4.12
C VAL A 153 21.67 -7.28 -3.52
N HIS A 154 20.89 -8.34 -3.35
CA HIS A 154 21.32 -9.64 -2.80
C HIS A 154 22.07 -9.54 -1.47
N SER A 155 21.57 -8.73 -0.52
CA SER A 155 22.26 -8.48 0.75
C SER A 155 22.13 -9.59 1.79
N LEU A 156 21.35 -10.64 1.50
CA LEU A 156 21.17 -11.77 2.41
C LEU A 156 22.51 -12.49 2.66
N SER A 157 22.88 -12.67 3.93
CA SER A 157 24.09 -13.40 4.34
C SER A 157 24.01 -14.89 4.01
N GLU A 158 25.14 -15.60 4.00
CA GLU A 158 25.16 -17.06 3.83
C GLU A 158 24.33 -17.77 4.90
N ARG A 159 24.48 -17.37 6.17
CA ARG A 159 23.63 -17.85 7.27
C ARG A 159 22.14 -17.59 7.00
N GLY A 160 21.78 -16.40 6.53
CA GLY A 160 20.42 -16.07 6.18
C GLY A 160 19.86 -16.96 5.07
N ARG A 161 20.66 -17.27 4.05
CA ARG A 161 20.28 -18.23 2.98
C ARG A 161 20.02 -19.62 3.54
N ASP A 162 20.91 -20.12 4.39
CA ASP A 162 20.75 -21.44 5.01
C ASP A 162 19.49 -21.52 5.87
N VAL A 163 19.19 -20.47 6.63
CA VAL A 163 17.96 -20.36 7.40
C VAL A 163 16.74 -20.43 6.48
N MET A 164 16.68 -19.60 5.44
CA MET A 164 15.53 -19.57 4.52
C MET A 164 15.32 -20.92 3.81
N ARG A 165 16.39 -21.57 3.35
CA ARG A 165 16.32 -22.93 2.78
C ARG A 165 15.76 -23.93 3.79
N SER A 166 16.28 -23.91 5.02
CA SER A 166 15.90 -24.83 6.09
C SER A 166 14.45 -24.63 6.59
N MET A 167 13.83 -23.49 6.29
CA MET A 167 12.45 -23.17 6.66
C MET A 167 11.42 -23.76 5.70
N SER A 168 11.82 -24.38 4.58
CA SER A 168 10.88 -24.91 3.57
C SER A 168 9.85 -25.89 4.17
N ASN A 169 10.28 -26.84 5.00
CA ASN A 169 9.36 -27.80 5.64
C ASN A 169 8.40 -27.14 6.64
N TRP A 170 8.87 -26.10 7.33
CA TRP A 170 8.03 -25.29 8.22
C TRP A 170 6.98 -24.52 7.40
N ALA A 171 7.41 -23.85 6.32
CA ALA A 171 6.55 -23.07 5.45
C ALA A 171 5.44 -23.93 4.81
N ALA A 172 5.80 -25.14 4.35
CA ALA A 172 4.85 -26.10 3.79
C ALA A 172 3.75 -26.53 4.76
N LYS A 173 4.04 -26.53 6.07
CA LYS A 173 3.07 -26.88 7.12
C LYS A 173 2.28 -25.66 7.61
N GLU A 174 2.93 -24.52 7.72
CA GLU A 174 2.38 -23.38 8.45
C GLU A 174 1.64 -22.40 7.55
N LEU A 175 2.18 -22.05 6.37
CA LEU A 175 1.59 -21.04 5.48
C LEU A 175 0.18 -21.41 4.97
N PRO A 176 -0.11 -22.68 4.61
CA PRO A 176 -1.46 -23.04 4.16
C PRO A 176 -2.57 -22.79 5.17
N ARG A 177 -2.26 -22.63 6.46
CA ARG A 177 -3.24 -22.37 7.52
C ARG A 177 -3.82 -20.96 7.46
N TYR A 178 -3.12 -20.03 6.81
CA TYR A 178 -3.54 -18.63 6.65
C TYR A 178 -4.29 -18.38 5.35
N LEU A 179 -4.21 -19.30 4.38
CA LEU A 179 -4.88 -19.21 3.08
C LEU A 179 -6.28 -19.82 3.13
N LYS A 180 -7.19 -19.25 2.33
CA LYS A 180 -8.51 -19.84 2.08
C LYS A 180 -8.53 -20.47 0.70
N SER A 181 -9.22 -21.60 0.57
CA SER A 181 -9.48 -22.18 -0.75
C SER A 181 -10.45 -21.27 -1.53
N ALA A 182 -10.39 -21.31 -2.86
CA ALA A 182 -11.24 -20.48 -3.71
C ALA A 182 -12.74 -20.66 -3.42
N GLU A 183 -13.16 -21.87 -3.07
CA GLU A 183 -14.55 -22.22 -2.73
C GLU A 183 -15.02 -21.64 -1.39
N ARG A 184 -14.08 -21.25 -0.52
CA ARG A 184 -14.36 -20.63 0.79
C ARG A 184 -14.05 -19.14 0.83
N SER A 185 -13.40 -18.63 -0.20
CA SER A 185 -13.10 -17.22 -0.37
C SER A 185 -14.32 -16.48 -0.92
N TRP A 186 -14.57 -15.29 -0.38
CA TRP A 186 -15.51 -14.37 -1.00
C TRP A 186 -15.00 -13.97 -2.39
N GLN A 187 -15.90 -13.74 -3.33
CA GLN A 187 -15.59 -13.25 -4.67
C GLN A 187 -16.18 -11.85 -4.85
N PRO A 188 -15.58 -10.99 -5.71
CA PRO A 188 -16.13 -9.66 -5.99
C PRO A 188 -17.62 -9.67 -6.38
N ALA A 189 -18.06 -10.70 -7.11
CA ALA A 189 -19.46 -10.86 -7.51
C ALA A 189 -20.43 -11.05 -6.32
N ASP A 190 -19.97 -11.53 -5.16
CA ASP A 190 -20.79 -11.68 -3.95
C ASP A 190 -21.16 -10.32 -3.31
N LEU A 191 -20.47 -9.25 -3.71
CA LEU A 191 -20.51 -7.92 -3.08
C LEU A 191 -20.95 -6.81 -4.03
N LEU A 192 -21.17 -7.12 -5.30
CA LEU A 192 -21.52 -6.18 -6.36
C LEU A 192 -22.89 -6.53 -6.97
N PRO A 193 -23.54 -5.58 -7.67
CA PRO A 193 -24.75 -5.87 -8.44
C PRO A 193 -24.56 -7.07 -9.38
N ASP A 194 -25.48 -8.02 -9.35
CA ASP A 194 -25.44 -9.23 -10.17
C ASP A 194 -25.81 -8.89 -11.62
N SER A 195 -24.82 -8.97 -12.51
CA SER A 195 -24.96 -8.62 -13.93
C SER A 195 -25.87 -9.55 -14.73
N ALA A 196 -26.18 -10.74 -14.21
CA ALA A 196 -27.13 -11.67 -14.82
C ALA A 196 -28.56 -11.51 -14.26
N SER A 197 -28.73 -10.72 -13.19
CA SER A 197 -30.05 -10.51 -12.57
C SER A 197 -30.93 -9.61 -13.45
N PRO A 198 -32.24 -9.91 -13.58
CA PRO A 198 -33.19 -8.98 -14.21
C PRO A 198 -33.27 -7.64 -13.45
N ASP A 199 -32.90 -7.62 -12.18
CA ASP A 199 -32.90 -6.43 -11.31
C ASP A 199 -31.56 -5.70 -11.30
N PHE A 200 -30.61 -6.04 -12.20
CA PHE A 200 -29.27 -5.47 -12.22
C PHE A 200 -29.27 -3.93 -12.18
N TYR A 201 -30.11 -3.28 -13.01
CA TYR A 201 -30.19 -1.83 -13.06
C TYR A 201 -30.72 -1.20 -11.76
N ASP A 202 -31.63 -1.88 -11.06
CA ASP A 202 -32.15 -1.44 -9.76
C ASP A 202 -31.07 -1.58 -8.68
N GLN A 203 -30.30 -2.67 -8.70
CA GLN A 203 -29.16 -2.89 -7.80
C GLN A 203 -28.06 -1.85 -8.02
N VAL A 204 -27.73 -1.51 -9.28
CA VAL A 204 -26.80 -0.41 -9.60
C VAL A 204 -27.35 0.93 -9.09
N SER A 205 -28.64 1.20 -9.28
CA SER A 205 -29.27 2.43 -8.79
C SER A 205 -29.21 2.52 -7.26
N ALA A 206 -29.40 1.41 -6.55
CA ALA A 206 -29.26 1.34 -5.10
C ALA A 206 -27.82 1.59 -4.63
N LEU A 207 -26.81 1.05 -5.33
CA LEU A 207 -25.39 1.33 -5.04
C LEU A 207 -25.06 2.83 -5.21
N ARG A 208 -25.55 3.45 -6.29
CA ARG A 208 -25.35 4.89 -6.52
C ARG A 208 -26.06 5.75 -5.48
N ALA A 209 -27.24 5.32 -5.02
CA ALA A 209 -27.96 5.99 -3.94
C ALA A 209 -27.20 5.88 -2.60
N ALA A 210 -26.67 4.71 -2.25
CA ALA A 210 -25.88 4.51 -1.04
C ALA A 210 -24.61 5.36 -1.03
N SER A 211 -23.88 5.37 -2.16
CA SER A 211 -22.63 6.11 -2.31
C SER A 211 -22.81 7.63 -2.46
N ALA A 212 -24.05 8.13 -2.58
CA ALA A 212 -24.34 9.56 -2.80
C ALA A 212 -23.83 10.47 -1.65
N ASN A 213 -23.80 9.95 -0.43
CA ASN A 213 -23.38 10.72 0.75
C ASN A 213 -21.89 10.61 1.08
N LEU A 214 -21.12 9.83 0.31
CA LEU A 214 -19.67 9.76 0.50
C LEU A 214 -19.03 11.12 0.14
N PRO A 215 -18.25 11.72 1.06
CA PRO A 215 -17.60 13.00 0.81
C PRO A 215 -16.38 12.83 -0.10
N ASN A 216 -15.92 13.93 -0.71
CA ASN A 216 -14.85 13.89 -1.71
C ASN A 216 -13.49 13.47 -1.13
N ASP A 217 -13.20 13.85 0.11
CA ASP A 217 -12.01 13.42 0.85
C ASP A 217 -12.00 11.91 1.05
N TYR A 218 -13.12 11.30 1.42
CA TYR A 218 -13.27 9.85 1.47
C TYR A 218 -13.03 9.20 0.10
N LEU A 219 -13.60 9.77 -0.98
CA LEU A 219 -13.42 9.23 -2.34
C LEU A 219 -11.96 9.29 -2.81
N VAL A 220 -11.23 10.37 -2.49
CA VAL A 220 -9.79 10.47 -2.80
C VAL A 220 -9.01 9.36 -2.10
N VAL A 221 -9.35 9.06 -0.84
CA VAL A 221 -8.66 8.02 -0.08
C VAL A 221 -9.00 6.63 -0.59
N LEU A 222 -10.27 6.34 -0.85
CA LEU A 222 -10.71 5.05 -1.41
C LEU A 222 -10.09 4.80 -2.79
N VAL A 223 -9.93 5.84 -3.63
CA VAL A 223 -9.21 5.72 -4.90
C VAL A 223 -7.72 5.44 -4.67
N GLY A 224 -7.07 6.10 -3.72
CA GLY A 224 -5.67 5.82 -3.39
C GLY A 224 -5.44 4.39 -2.89
N ASP A 225 -6.34 3.88 -2.04
CA ASP A 225 -6.33 2.48 -1.62
C ASP A 225 -6.49 1.55 -2.84
N MET A 226 -7.51 1.77 -3.68
CA MET A 226 -7.76 0.97 -4.89
C MET A 226 -6.60 0.99 -5.89
N VAL A 227 -6.00 2.16 -6.15
CA VAL A 227 -4.84 2.30 -7.05
C VAL A 227 -3.63 1.53 -6.52
N THR A 228 -3.49 1.44 -5.19
CA THR A 228 -2.48 0.60 -4.54
C THR A 228 -2.79 -0.87 -4.81
N GLU A 229 -4.03 -1.34 -4.57
CA GLU A 229 -4.40 -2.74 -4.86
C GLU A 229 -4.19 -3.14 -6.33
N GLU A 230 -4.52 -2.27 -7.27
CA GLU A 230 -4.39 -2.53 -8.71
C GLU A 230 -2.92 -2.62 -9.17
N ALA A 231 -1.97 -2.14 -8.38
CA ALA A 231 -0.54 -2.27 -8.66
C ALA A 231 0.04 -3.64 -8.25
N LEU A 232 -0.82 -4.62 -7.93
CA LEU A 232 -0.49 -6.01 -7.58
C LEU A 232 0.61 -6.68 -8.42
N PRO A 233 0.73 -6.49 -9.75
CA PRO A 233 1.84 -7.06 -10.50
C PRO A 233 3.22 -6.65 -9.95
N SER A 234 3.36 -5.43 -9.45
CA SER A 234 4.60 -4.97 -8.81
C SER A 234 4.91 -5.71 -7.52
N TYR A 235 3.88 -6.11 -6.76
CA TYR A 235 4.02 -6.74 -5.44
C TYR A 235 4.35 -8.23 -5.58
N MET A 236 3.68 -8.93 -6.51
CA MET A 236 4.08 -10.29 -6.88
C MET A 236 5.52 -10.30 -7.42
N ASN A 237 5.88 -9.33 -8.26
CA ASN A 237 7.25 -9.22 -8.77
C ASN A 237 8.26 -8.97 -7.64
N MET A 238 7.94 -8.09 -6.68
CA MET A 238 8.76 -7.86 -5.48
C MET A 238 9.05 -9.17 -4.73
N LEU A 239 8.03 -9.98 -4.44
CA LEU A 239 8.19 -11.29 -3.79
C LEU A 239 9.05 -12.26 -4.63
N ASN A 240 8.95 -12.19 -5.95
CA ASN A 240 9.74 -12.99 -6.88
C ASN A 240 11.15 -12.44 -7.15
N THR A 241 11.53 -11.31 -6.57
CA THR A 241 12.94 -10.87 -6.56
C THR A 241 13.75 -11.48 -5.43
N LEU A 242 13.10 -12.08 -4.44
CA LEU A 242 13.73 -12.50 -3.19
C LEU A 242 14.63 -13.73 -3.35
N ASP A 243 15.79 -13.66 -2.71
CA ASP A 243 16.70 -14.79 -2.58
C ASP A 243 16.02 -15.94 -1.81
N GLU A 244 16.20 -17.17 -2.30
CA GLU A 244 15.72 -18.43 -1.70
C GLU A 244 14.19 -18.67 -1.69
N THR A 245 13.36 -17.63 -1.89
CA THR A 245 11.88 -17.76 -1.79
C THR A 245 11.11 -17.45 -3.07
N ARG A 246 11.77 -16.95 -4.13
CA ARG A 246 11.11 -16.64 -5.40
C ARG A 246 10.58 -17.87 -6.14
N ASP A 247 9.58 -17.64 -6.98
CA ASP A 247 9.11 -18.64 -7.93
C ASP A 247 10.00 -18.67 -9.18
N GLU A 248 10.84 -19.71 -9.29
CA GLU A 248 11.81 -19.87 -10.38
C GLU A 248 11.18 -20.19 -11.75
N THR A 249 9.94 -20.69 -11.79
CA THR A 249 9.32 -21.18 -13.04
C THR A 249 7.96 -20.56 -13.35
N GLY A 250 7.40 -19.79 -12.43
CA GLY A 250 6.00 -19.34 -12.44
C GLY A 250 5.01 -20.44 -12.02
N ALA A 251 5.51 -21.64 -11.73
CA ALA A 251 4.73 -22.78 -11.26
C ALA A 251 5.57 -23.69 -10.34
N SER A 252 6.59 -23.13 -9.67
CA SER A 252 7.46 -23.91 -8.79
C SER A 252 6.66 -24.54 -7.66
N ASP A 253 7.01 -25.77 -7.30
CA ASP A 253 6.31 -26.55 -6.26
C ASP A 253 6.84 -26.26 -4.84
N THR A 254 7.65 -25.21 -4.69
CA THR A 254 8.13 -24.80 -3.36
C THR A 254 6.99 -24.17 -2.56
N PRO A 255 6.97 -24.35 -1.23
CA PRO A 255 5.95 -23.76 -0.37
C PRO A 255 5.94 -22.23 -0.44
N TRP A 256 7.09 -21.61 -0.68
CA TRP A 256 7.22 -20.16 -0.90
C TRP A 256 6.54 -19.70 -2.19
N ALA A 257 6.75 -20.43 -3.31
CA ALA A 257 6.10 -20.12 -4.57
C ALA A 257 4.59 -20.35 -4.50
N HIS A 258 4.15 -21.41 -3.81
CA HIS A 258 2.73 -21.61 -3.50
C HIS A 258 2.14 -20.45 -2.71
N TRP A 259 2.81 -19.99 -1.65
CA TRP A 259 2.38 -18.81 -0.89
C TRP A 259 2.23 -17.59 -1.79
N THR A 260 3.29 -17.22 -2.53
CA THR A 260 3.27 -16.04 -3.41
C THR A 260 2.10 -16.07 -4.39
N ARG A 261 1.85 -17.20 -5.06
CA ARG A 261 0.75 -17.32 -6.02
C ARG A 261 -0.63 -17.26 -5.37
N HIS A 262 -0.82 -17.91 -4.22
CA HIS A 262 -2.13 -17.93 -3.55
C HIS A 262 -2.43 -16.61 -2.84
N TRP A 263 -1.43 -15.98 -2.21
CA TRP A 263 -1.52 -14.61 -1.71
C TRP A 263 -1.93 -13.67 -2.84
N THR A 264 -1.21 -13.69 -3.97
CA THR A 264 -1.53 -12.86 -5.15
C THR A 264 -2.96 -13.11 -5.66
N ALA A 265 -3.43 -14.37 -5.67
CA ALA A 265 -4.79 -14.70 -6.06
C ALA A 265 -5.84 -14.17 -5.07
N GLU A 266 -5.52 -14.14 -3.77
CA GLU A 266 -6.37 -13.49 -2.77
C GLU A 266 -6.40 -11.97 -2.94
N GLU A 267 -5.25 -11.31 -3.12
CA GLU A 267 -5.08 -9.87 -3.34
C GLU A 267 -5.81 -9.35 -4.58
N ASN A 268 -5.78 -10.11 -5.68
CA ASN A 268 -6.39 -9.69 -6.94
C ASN A 268 -7.86 -9.29 -6.76
N ARG A 269 -8.57 -9.96 -5.84
CA ARG A 269 -9.98 -9.68 -5.57
C ARG A 269 -10.21 -8.30 -4.94
N HIS A 270 -9.22 -7.73 -4.26
CA HIS A 270 -9.33 -6.43 -3.59
C HIS A 270 -9.41 -5.30 -4.61
N GLY A 271 -8.44 -5.24 -5.54
CA GLY A 271 -8.47 -4.31 -6.67
C GLY A 271 -9.72 -4.51 -7.52
N ASP A 272 -10.05 -5.77 -7.86
CA ASP A 272 -11.21 -6.12 -8.67
C ASP A 272 -12.54 -5.58 -8.12
N VAL A 273 -12.75 -5.68 -6.80
CA VAL A 273 -14.02 -5.29 -6.18
C VAL A 273 -14.08 -3.77 -5.96
N LEU A 274 -12.96 -3.14 -5.56
CA LEU A 274 -12.88 -1.69 -5.38
C LEU A 274 -13.03 -0.95 -6.72
N ASN A 275 -12.39 -1.46 -7.78
CA ASN A 275 -12.50 -0.91 -9.13
C ASN A 275 -13.94 -0.89 -9.62
N LYS A 276 -14.60 -2.05 -9.62
CA LYS A 276 -15.99 -2.18 -10.08
C LYS A 276 -16.95 -1.35 -9.22
N TYR A 277 -16.72 -1.30 -7.91
CA TYR A 277 -17.50 -0.44 -7.03
C TYR A 277 -17.36 1.05 -7.40
N LEU A 278 -16.12 1.54 -7.54
CA LEU A 278 -15.84 2.93 -7.92
C LEU A 278 -16.39 3.27 -9.30
N TYR A 279 -16.25 2.37 -10.28
CA TYR A 279 -16.84 2.48 -11.61
C TYR A 279 -18.36 2.62 -11.55
N LEU A 280 -19.06 1.72 -10.85
CA LEU A 280 -20.52 1.72 -10.74
C LEU A 280 -21.06 2.90 -9.94
N SER A 281 -20.29 3.42 -8.98
CA SER A 281 -20.69 4.59 -8.17
C SER A 281 -20.91 5.84 -9.05
N GLY A 282 -20.13 5.98 -10.13
CA GLY A 282 -20.10 7.18 -10.97
C GLY A 282 -19.63 8.43 -10.22
N ARG A 283 -18.90 8.27 -9.10
CA ARG A 283 -18.46 9.36 -8.22
C ARG A 283 -17.04 9.86 -8.52
N VAL A 284 -16.29 9.14 -9.34
CA VAL A 284 -14.87 9.35 -9.66
C VAL A 284 -14.62 9.34 -11.17
N ASP A 285 -13.53 9.97 -11.60
CA ASP A 285 -13.06 9.99 -12.99
C ASP A 285 -12.23 8.74 -13.29
N MET A 286 -12.89 7.67 -13.74
CA MET A 286 -12.22 6.39 -13.98
C MET A 286 -11.10 6.48 -15.03
N HIS A 287 -11.19 7.35 -16.03
CA HIS A 287 -10.10 7.55 -16.99
C HIS A 287 -8.84 8.06 -16.30
N SER A 288 -9.00 9.03 -15.40
CA SER A 288 -7.89 9.55 -14.58
C SER A 288 -7.31 8.47 -13.66
N VAL A 289 -8.17 7.68 -13.01
CA VAL A 289 -7.76 6.58 -12.12
C VAL A 289 -6.99 5.50 -12.89
N GLU A 290 -7.53 5.01 -14.01
CA GLU A 290 -6.91 3.97 -14.85
C GLU A 290 -5.56 4.42 -15.41
N SER A 291 -5.45 5.68 -15.86
CA SER A 291 -4.18 6.24 -16.31
C SER A 291 -3.18 6.39 -15.17
N THR A 292 -3.64 6.60 -13.93
CA THR A 292 -2.79 6.64 -12.73
C THR A 292 -2.24 5.24 -12.41
N ILE A 293 -3.10 4.20 -12.46
CA ILE A 293 -2.71 2.80 -12.28
C ILE A 293 -1.64 2.40 -13.31
N GLN A 294 -1.87 2.72 -14.59
CA GLN A 294 -0.92 2.42 -15.66
C GLN A 294 0.45 3.04 -15.39
N ARG A 295 0.50 4.29 -14.93
CA ARG A 295 1.76 4.98 -14.58
C ARG A 295 2.41 4.37 -13.35
N LEU A 296 1.64 4.04 -12.31
CA LEU A 296 2.18 3.43 -11.10
C LEU A 296 2.82 2.07 -11.40
N ILE A 297 2.12 1.18 -12.13
CA ILE A 297 2.68 -0.10 -12.56
C ILE A 297 3.93 0.10 -13.43
N GLY A 298 3.89 1.06 -14.37
CA GLY A 298 5.03 1.38 -15.22
C GLY A 298 6.26 1.93 -14.48
N ARG A 299 6.05 2.58 -13.33
CA ARG A 299 7.13 3.08 -12.45
C ARG A 299 7.62 2.02 -11.45
N GLY A 300 6.80 1.04 -11.13
CA GLY A 300 7.12 -0.03 -10.20
C GLY A 300 7.20 0.43 -8.75
N LEU A 301 8.01 -0.28 -7.96
CA LEU A 301 8.15 -0.12 -6.51
C LEU A 301 9.61 -0.34 -6.12
N ASP A 302 10.19 0.58 -5.34
CA ASP A 302 11.49 0.40 -4.68
C ASP A 302 11.35 0.50 -3.15
N PRO A 303 11.12 -0.63 -2.45
CA PRO A 303 11.04 -0.67 -1.00
C PRO A 303 12.41 -0.87 -0.33
N LYS A 304 13.51 -0.84 -1.11
CA LYS A 304 14.90 -1.01 -0.62
C LYS A 304 15.12 -2.32 0.14
N LEU A 305 14.55 -3.40 -0.40
CA LEU A 305 14.58 -4.74 0.20
C LEU A 305 15.80 -5.58 -0.20
N GLU A 306 16.58 -5.13 -1.18
CA GLU A 306 17.89 -5.72 -1.50
C GLU A 306 17.83 -7.24 -1.80
N ASN A 307 16.72 -7.72 -2.39
CA ASN A 307 16.42 -9.13 -2.63
C ASN A 307 16.42 -10.00 -1.36
N ASN A 308 16.37 -9.37 -0.19
CA ASN A 308 16.56 -10.01 1.09
C ASN A 308 15.20 -10.37 1.72
N PRO A 309 14.86 -11.66 1.87
CA PRO A 309 13.60 -12.09 2.48
C PRO A 309 13.43 -11.61 3.92
N TYR A 310 14.49 -11.38 4.70
CA TYR A 310 14.35 -10.87 6.07
C TYR A 310 13.81 -9.44 6.06
N LEU A 311 14.37 -8.59 5.18
CA LEU A 311 13.88 -7.22 4.97
C LEU A 311 12.46 -7.23 4.42
N CYS A 312 12.19 -8.09 3.43
CA CYS A 312 10.88 -8.19 2.81
C CYS A 312 9.79 -8.65 3.78
N PHE A 313 10.02 -9.68 4.58
CA PHE A 313 8.97 -10.19 5.48
C PHE A 313 8.71 -9.28 6.68
N VAL A 314 9.69 -8.47 7.10
CA VAL A 314 9.44 -7.34 8.01
C VAL A 314 8.58 -6.28 7.32
N TYR A 315 8.92 -5.93 6.08
CA TYR A 315 8.17 -4.96 5.27
C TYR A 315 6.72 -5.39 5.06
N THR A 316 6.47 -6.63 4.61
CA THR A 316 5.11 -7.13 4.39
C THR A 316 4.34 -7.25 5.68
N SER A 317 4.94 -7.72 6.78
CA SER A 317 4.29 -7.72 8.11
C SER A 317 3.80 -6.33 8.52
N PHE A 318 4.56 -5.28 8.19
CA PHE A 318 4.16 -3.91 8.44
C PHE A 318 3.04 -3.46 7.50
N GLN A 319 3.21 -3.68 6.19
CA GLN A 319 2.28 -3.22 5.16
C GLN A 319 0.89 -3.86 5.29
N GLU A 320 0.82 -5.17 5.49
CA GLU A 320 -0.44 -5.89 5.69
C GLU A 320 -1.21 -5.36 6.91
N ARG A 321 -0.49 -4.97 7.97
CA ARG A 321 -1.12 -4.32 9.11
C ARG A 321 -1.58 -2.90 8.77
N ALA A 322 -0.83 -2.16 7.96
CA ALA A 322 -1.20 -0.82 7.52
C ALA A 322 -2.47 -0.85 6.65
N THR A 323 -2.56 -1.76 5.68
CA THR A 323 -3.73 -1.92 4.81
C THR A 323 -4.93 -2.45 5.60
N ARG A 324 -4.74 -3.40 6.53
CA ARG A 324 -5.78 -3.82 7.48
C ARG A 324 -6.38 -2.63 8.25
N ILE A 325 -5.54 -1.71 8.72
CA ILE A 325 -5.99 -0.51 9.44
C ILE A 325 -6.71 0.43 8.48
N SER A 326 -6.14 0.71 7.30
CA SER A 326 -6.72 1.58 6.27
C SER A 326 -8.12 1.10 5.88
N HIS A 327 -8.24 -0.15 5.40
CA HIS A 327 -9.49 -0.77 5.00
C HIS A 327 -10.50 -0.89 6.15
N GLY A 328 -10.02 -1.17 7.37
CA GLY A 328 -10.87 -1.19 8.56
C GLY A 328 -11.44 0.19 8.91
N ASN A 329 -10.67 1.27 8.70
CA ASN A 329 -11.11 2.63 8.95
C ASN A 329 -12.03 3.15 7.83
N THR A 330 -11.72 2.87 6.56
CA THR A 330 -12.61 3.18 5.45
C THR A 330 -13.95 2.46 5.58
N ALA A 331 -13.96 1.20 6.06
CA ALA A 331 -15.20 0.49 6.38
C ALA A 331 -16.07 1.22 7.41
N ARG A 332 -15.46 1.71 8.50
CA ARG A 332 -16.18 2.47 9.54
C ARG A 332 -16.72 3.80 9.01
N LEU A 333 -15.96 4.48 8.17
CA LEU A 333 -16.38 5.74 7.56
C LEU A 333 -17.49 5.53 6.53
N ALA A 334 -17.41 4.49 5.68
CA ALA A 334 -18.49 4.11 4.77
C ALA A 334 -19.79 3.86 5.54
N GLN A 335 -19.72 3.08 6.62
CA GLN A 335 -20.86 2.82 7.50
C GLN A 335 -21.41 4.12 8.13
N TYR A 336 -20.54 5.03 8.57
CA TYR A 336 -20.92 6.33 9.12
C TYR A 336 -21.67 7.20 8.09
N HIS A 337 -21.24 7.17 6.83
CA HIS A 337 -21.88 7.87 5.72
C HIS A 337 -23.11 7.15 5.13
N GLY A 338 -23.47 5.98 5.69
CA GLY A 338 -24.66 5.22 5.31
C GLY A 338 -24.46 4.21 4.17
N ASP A 339 -23.22 4.00 3.72
CA ASP A 339 -22.89 3.04 2.67
C ASP A 339 -22.50 1.68 3.26
N VAL A 340 -23.53 0.95 3.70
CA VAL A 340 -23.38 -0.39 4.30
C VAL A 340 -22.75 -1.41 3.35
N PRO A 341 -23.09 -1.45 2.04
CA PRO A 341 -22.42 -2.36 1.09
C PRO A 341 -20.91 -2.12 1.01
N LEU A 342 -20.48 -0.87 0.88
CA LEU A 342 -19.06 -0.52 0.84
C LEU A 342 -18.34 -0.84 2.16
N ALA A 343 -19.00 -0.61 3.30
CA ALA A 343 -18.46 -0.97 4.61
C ALA A 343 -18.22 -2.48 4.74
N LYS A 344 -19.13 -3.31 4.25
CA LYS A 344 -18.98 -4.77 4.23
C LYS A 344 -17.80 -5.19 3.34
N LEU A 345 -17.71 -4.61 2.14
CA LEU A 345 -16.65 -4.92 1.17
C LEU A 345 -15.26 -4.60 1.73
N THR A 346 -15.04 -3.36 2.18
CA THR A 346 -13.76 -2.93 2.76
C THR A 346 -13.43 -3.69 4.05
N GLY A 347 -14.44 -4.05 4.84
CA GLY A 347 -14.26 -4.91 6.01
C GLY A 347 -13.82 -6.35 5.67
N LEU A 348 -14.25 -6.90 4.52
CA LEU A 348 -13.79 -8.21 4.05
C LEU A 348 -12.36 -8.16 3.53
N ILE A 349 -11.97 -7.08 2.82
CA ILE A 349 -10.58 -6.83 2.45
C ILE A 349 -9.72 -6.81 3.72
N ALA A 350 -10.07 -5.98 4.73
CA ALA A 350 -9.34 -5.92 6.00
C ALA A 350 -9.24 -7.28 6.74
N SER A 351 -10.19 -8.19 6.52
CA SER A 351 -10.12 -9.55 7.08
C SER A 351 -9.14 -10.47 6.35
N ASP A 352 -8.87 -10.21 5.07
CA ASP A 352 -7.84 -10.90 4.31
C ASP A 352 -6.46 -10.41 4.76
N GLU A 353 -6.28 -9.08 4.83
CA GLU A 353 -5.04 -8.44 5.33
C GLU A 353 -4.65 -8.94 6.73
N ALA A 354 -5.64 -9.14 7.61
CA ALA A 354 -5.39 -9.68 8.94
C ALA A 354 -4.82 -11.11 8.93
N ARG A 355 -5.16 -11.93 7.93
CA ARG A 355 -4.60 -13.28 7.76
C ARG A 355 -3.21 -13.22 7.16
N HIS A 356 -2.99 -12.35 6.19
CA HIS A 356 -1.67 -12.17 5.57
C HIS A 356 -0.66 -11.58 6.57
N GLU A 357 -1.06 -10.58 7.36
CA GLU A 357 -0.31 -10.07 8.51
C GLU A 357 0.09 -11.21 9.45
N ALA A 358 -0.87 -12.09 9.79
CA ALA A 358 -0.59 -13.21 10.69
C ALA A 358 0.42 -14.20 10.09
N ALA A 359 0.37 -14.46 8.78
CA ALA A 359 1.33 -15.30 8.09
C ALA A 359 2.74 -14.70 8.07
N TYR A 360 2.88 -13.43 7.64
CA TYR A 360 4.19 -12.78 7.57
C TYR A 360 4.81 -12.56 8.95
N THR A 361 4.01 -12.21 9.95
CA THR A 361 4.52 -12.09 11.33
C THR A 361 4.96 -13.44 11.90
N ALA A 362 4.33 -14.55 11.49
CA ALA A 362 4.77 -15.91 11.84
C ALA A 362 6.08 -16.28 11.13
N ILE A 363 6.27 -15.89 9.86
CA ILE A 363 7.54 -16.07 9.14
C ILE A 363 8.67 -15.37 9.90
N VAL A 364 8.51 -14.08 10.23
CA VAL A 364 9.56 -13.32 10.94
C VAL A 364 9.82 -13.88 12.34
N ALA A 365 8.80 -14.37 13.04
CA ALA A 365 8.99 -15.04 14.32
C ALA A 365 9.85 -16.31 14.19
N GLU A 366 9.60 -17.14 13.17
CA GLU A 366 10.44 -18.33 12.91
C GLU A 366 11.88 -17.94 12.52
N ILE A 367 12.08 -16.82 11.83
CA ILE A 367 13.42 -16.29 11.55
C ILE A 367 14.12 -15.89 12.87
N PHE A 368 13.43 -15.20 13.79
CA PHE A 368 14.01 -14.85 15.11
C PHE A 368 14.43 -16.07 15.93
N GLU A 369 13.73 -17.20 15.82
CA GLU A 369 14.10 -18.45 16.50
C GLU A 369 15.40 -19.07 15.93
N ARG A 370 15.67 -18.89 14.62
CA ARG A 370 16.81 -19.52 13.92
C ARG A 370 18.03 -18.59 13.80
N ASP A 371 17.79 -17.32 13.59
CA ASP A 371 18.80 -16.28 13.41
C ASP A 371 18.39 -14.96 14.08
N PRO A 372 18.42 -14.91 15.43
CA PRO A 372 17.97 -13.74 16.18
C PRO A 372 18.74 -12.48 15.82
N ASP A 373 20.05 -12.59 15.54
CA ASP A 373 20.90 -11.46 15.19
C ASP A 373 20.55 -10.92 13.80
N GLY A 374 20.47 -11.79 12.78
CA GLY A 374 20.10 -11.40 11.43
C GLY A 374 18.70 -10.80 11.36
N ALA A 375 17.74 -11.39 12.07
CA ALA A 375 16.37 -10.87 12.18
C ALA A 375 16.33 -9.49 12.85
N MET A 376 17.07 -9.32 13.94
CA MET A 376 17.14 -8.04 14.67
C MET A 376 17.73 -6.92 13.81
N LEU A 377 18.82 -7.23 13.10
CA LEU A 377 19.46 -6.29 12.18
C LEU A 377 18.55 -5.91 11.02
N ALA A 378 17.87 -6.88 10.41
CA ALA A 378 16.91 -6.64 9.33
C ALA A 378 15.73 -5.77 9.78
N PHE A 379 15.17 -6.04 10.97
CA PHE A 379 14.08 -5.23 11.49
C PHE A 379 14.53 -3.78 11.77
N ALA A 380 15.68 -3.60 12.42
CA ALA A 380 16.22 -2.26 12.66
C ALA A 380 16.57 -1.53 11.36
N ASP A 381 17.10 -2.22 10.35
CA ASP A 381 17.40 -1.65 9.04
C ASP A 381 16.13 -1.11 8.34
N MET A 382 15.06 -1.91 8.29
CA MET A 382 13.78 -1.45 7.72
C MET A 382 13.21 -0.24 8.47
N MET A 383 13.31 -0.22 9.81
CA MET A 383 12.87 0.94 10.61
C MET A 383 13.75 2.18 10.40
N ARG A 384 15.05 2.02 10.17
CA ARG A 384 15.97 3.14 9.87
C ARG A 384 15.74 3.71 8.47
N LYS A 385 15.49 2.85 7.48
CA LYS A 385 15.12 3.23 6.11
C LYS A 385 13.78 3.96 6.06
N GLY A 386 12.89 3.66 7.02
CA GLY A 386 11.49 4.04 6.98
C GLY A 386 10.72 3.11 6.05
N ILE A 387 9.55 2.66 6.48
CA ILE A 387 8.71 1.80 5.65
C ILE A 387 8.09 2.66 4.54
N VAL A 388 8.55 2.44 3.31
CA VAL A 388 8.07 3.11 2.11
C VAL A 388 6.68 2.58 1.76
N MET A 389 5.71 3.46 1.49
CA MET A 389 4.39 3.01 1.04
C MET A 389 4.47 2.47 -0.40
N PRO A 390 3.77 1.38 -0.76
CA PRO A 390 3.90 0.76 -2.08
C PRO A 390 3.59 1.72 -3.24
N ALA A 391 2.60 2.61 -3.07
CA ALA A 391 2.19 3.58 -4.07
C ALA A 391 2.96 4.93 -4.01
N HIS A 392 4.14 5.01 -3.40
CA HIS A 392 4.90 6.27 -3.26
C HIS A 392 5.29 6.96 -4.59
N PHE A 393 5.27 6.23 -5.71
CA PHE A 393 5.48 6.77 -7.05
C PHE A 393 4.19 7.14 -7.80
N VAL A 394 3.03 7.10 -7.13
CA VAL A 394 1.73 7.42 -7.75
C VAL A 394 1.72 8.84 -8.30
N ASP A 395 1.22 8.97 -9.53
CA ASP A 395 1.17 10.22 -10.27
C ASP A 395 0.12 10.13 -11.38
N ASP A 396 -0.58 11.23 -11.57
CA ASP A 396 -1.64 11.39 -12.57
C ASP A 396 -1.21 12.30 -13.73
N ASP A 397 0.04 12.79 -13.71
CA ASP A 397 0.62 13.76 -14.67
C ASP A 397 -0.17 15.09 -14.75
N TRP A 398 -0.96 15.38 -13.71
CA TRP A 398 -1.83 16.55 -13.66
C TRP A 398 -1.74 17.30 -12.34
N HIS A 399 -1.68 16.57 -11.22
CA HIS A 399 -1.78 17.10 -9.85
C HIS A 399 -0.74 18.17 -9.56
N THR A 400 0.53 17.91 -9.89
CA THR A 400 1.63 18.87 -9.69
C THR A 400 1.45 20.14 -10.52
N GLN A 401 0.92 20.00 -11.75
CA GLN A 401 0.70 21.12 -12.65
C GLN A 401 -0.48 21.99 -12.18
N ALA A 402 -1.55 21.35 -11.69
CA ALA A 402 -2.77 22.01 -11.25
C ALA A 402 -2.62 22.69 -9.87
N ASN A 403 -1.93 22.06 -8.93
CA ASN A 403 -1.81 22.55 -7.55
C ASN A 403 -0.52 23.35 -7.29
N GLY A 404 0.38 23.41 -8.28
CA GLY A 404 1.57 24.24 -8.26
C GLY A 404 2.84 23.52 -7.81
N LYS A 405 3.97 24.19 -8.00
CA LYS A 405 5.31 23.63 -7.73
C LYS A 405 5.44 23.19 -6.27
N GLY A 406 5.94 21.96 -6.07
CA GLY A 406 6.15 21.37 -4.75
C GLY A 406 4.95 20.57 -4.22
N THR A 407 3.85 20.50 -4.97
CA THR A 407 2.77 19.53 -4.71
C THR A 407 3.10 18.19 -5.33
N ASN A 408 2.56 17.12 -4.75
CA ASN A 408 2.77 15.76 -5.21
C ASN A 408 1.51 14.95 -4.85
N LEU A 409 1.05 14.12 -5.79
CA LEU A 409 -0.19 13.36 -5.65
C LEU A 409 -0.16 12.44 -4.42
N PHE A 410 0.92 11.68 -4.22
CA PHE A 410 1.10 10.82 -3.05
C PHE A 410 1.04 11.60 -1.73
N VAL A 411 1.75 12.73 -1.64
CA VAL A 411 1.83 13.55 -0.42
C VAL A 411 0.48 14.15 -0.07
N ASP A 412 -0.23 14.69 -1.06
CA ASP A 412 -1.54 15.30 -0.84
C ASP A 412 -2.59 14.22 -0.55
N TYR A 413 -2.57 13.07 -1.24
CA TYR A 413 -3.40 11.90 -0.90
C TYR A 413 -3.16 11.43 0.54
N ALA A 414 -1.90 11.25 0.95
CA ALA A 414 -1.55 10.82 2.30
C ALA A 414 -1.98 11.86 3.35
N ALA A 415 -1.95 13.16 3.01
CA ALA A 415 -2.45 14.20 3.88
C ALA A 415 -3.97 14.13 4.07
N VAL A 416 -4.74 13.81 3.01
CA VAL A 416 -6.18 13.57 3.10
C VAL A 416 -6.46 12.32 3.96
N ALA A 417 -5.76 11.21 3.72
CA ALA A 417 -5.91 9.97 4.49
C ALA A 417 -5.65 10.16 5.99
N ASP A 418 -4.62 10.94 6.34
CA ASP A 418 -4.32 11.28 7.73
C ASP A 418 -5.39 12.24 8.31
N ALA A 419 -5.85 13.23 7.54
CA ALA A 419 -6.85 14.21 7.98
C ALA A 419 -8.22 13.58 8.29
N ILE A 420 -8.66 12.58 7.50
CA ILE A 420 -9.92 11.86 7.74
C ILE A 420 -9.75 10.65 8.68
N GLY A 421 -8.53 10.41 9.18
CA GLY A 421 -8.25 9.34 10.15
C GLY A 421 -8.27 7.93 9.56
N VAL A 422 -8.04 7.77 8.26
CA VAL A 422 -7.94 6.44 7.62
C VAL A 422 -6.59 5.80 7.93
N TYR A 423 -5.50 6.54 7.73
CA TYR A 423 -4.16 6.09 8.10
C TYR A 423 -3.31 7.27 8.53
N THR A 424 -2.91 7.27 9.80
CA THR A 424 -2.22 8.41 10.44
C THR A 424 -0.78 8.09 10.81
N THR A 425 -0.01 9.14 11.12
CA THR A 425 1.33 8.95 11.69
C THR A 425 1.31 8.18 13.02
N ASN A 426 0.21 8.28 13.79
CA ASN A 426 0.03 7.49 15.00
C ASN A 426 -0.21 6.01 14.71
N ASP A 427 -0.88 5.68 13.61
CA ASP A 427 -1.08 4.29 13.17
C ASP A 427 0.26 3.65 12.80
N TYR A 428 1.12 4.37 12.08
CA TYR A 428 2.50 3.92 11.81
C TYR A 428 3.22 3.58 13.14
N ALA A 429 3.19 4.48 14.13
CA ALA A 429 3.81 4.24 15.42
C ALA A 429 3.20 3.05 16.19
N ASN A 430 1.87 2.88 16.07
CA ASN A 430 1.14 1.74 16.64
C ASN A 430 1.55 0.42 15.99
N ILE A 431 1.81 0.39 14.68
CA ILE A 431 2.29 -0.79 13.97
C ILE A 431 3.69 -1.16 14.47
N VAL A 432 4.62 -0.20 14.56
CA VAL A 432 5.98 -0.44 15.10
C VAL A 432 5.89 -1.05 16.50
N ASP A 433 5.13 -0.41 17.40
CA ASP A 433 4.94 -0.90 18.77
C ASP A 433 4.32 -2.30 18.81
N HIS A 434 3.35 -2.56 17.93
CA HIS A 434 2.74 -3.88 17.80
C HIS A 434 3.75 -4.94 17.39
N LEU A 435 4.56 -4.69 16.35
CA LEU A 435 5.55 -5.66 15.86
C LEU A 435 6.67 -5.90 16.89
N VAL A 436 7.13 -4.85 17.57
CA VAL A 436 8.09 -4.95 18.69
C VAL A 436 7.57 -5.88 19.78
N LYS A 437 6.28 -5.77 20.14
CA LYS A 437 5.63 -6.65 21.13
C LYS A 437 5.38 -8.05 20.56
N ARG A 438 4.95 -8.15 19.30
CA ARG A 438 4.57 -9.42 18.65
C ARG A 438 5.74 -10.39 18.53
N TRP A 439 6.94 -9.87 18.29
CA TRP A 439 8.20 -10.62 18.20
C TRP A 439 9.02 -10.59 19.49
N ASP A 440 8.44 -10.10 20.59
CA ASP A 440 9.06 -10.03 21.91
C ASP A 440 10.49 -9.47 21.91
N ILE A 441 10.69 -8.39 21.14
CA ILE A 441 12.02 -7.84 20.83
C ILE A 441 12.82 -7.51 22.10
N GLY A 442 12.15 -7.15 23.21
CA GLY A 442 12.82 -6.87 24.48
C GLY A 442 13.52 -8.05 25.13
N ASN A 443 13.06 -9.28 24.84
CA ASN A 443 13.57 -10.51 25.46
C ASN A 443 14.37 -11.41 24.50
N VAL A 444 14.43 -11.07 23.21
CA VAL A 444 15.26 -11.79 22.23
C VAL A 444 16.72 -11.75 22.67
N LYS A 445 17.34 -12.94 22.76
CA LYS A 445 18.76 -13.07 23.09
C LYS A 445 19.60 -12.90 21.83
N VAL A 446 20.22 -11.74 21.71
CA VAL A 446 21.18 -11.44 20.63
C VAL A 446 22.62 -11.76 21.06
N VAL A 447 23.44 -12.18 20.11
CA VAL A 447 24.81 -12.68 20.35
C VAL A 447 25.87 -11.62 19.98
N THR A 448 25.60 -10.80 18.98
CA THR A 448 26.50 -9.74 18.50
C THR A 448 26.18 -8.36 19.07
N GLY A 449 27.20 -7.49 19.15
CA GLY A 449 27.06 -6.12 19.66
C GLY A 449 26.15 -5.24 18.78
N GLU A 450 26.24 -5.37 17.45
CA GLU A 450 25.38 -4.62 16.52
C GLU A 450 23.90 -4.97 16.69
N ALA A 451 23.59 -6.26 16.91
CA ALA A 451 22.22 -6.71 17.14
C ALA A 451 21.67 -6.18 18.48
N ALA A 452 22.49 -6.05 19.52
CA ALA A 452 22.09 -5.42 20.78
C ALA A 452 21.80 -3.91 20.63
N GLU A 453 22.59 -3.19 19.83
CA GLU A 453 22.31 -1.79 19.50
C GLU A 453 21.02 -1.64 18.68
N ALA A 454 20.79 -2.54 17.72
CA ALA A 454 19.56 -2.62 16.93
C ALA A 454 18.33 -2.88 17.81
N GLN A 455 18.42 -3.81 18.76
CA GLN A 455 17.38 -4.09 19.75
C GLN A 455 17.04 -2.85 20.59
N ALA A 456 18.06 -2.19 21.14
CA ALA A 456 17.87 -0.98 21.95
C ALA A 456 17.22 0.17 21.16
N PHE A 457 17.53 0.29 19.86
CA PHE A 457 16.88 1.23 18.95
C PHE A 457 15.40 0.90 18.75
N LEU A 458 15.07 -0.37 18.43
CA LEU A 458 13.71 -0.81 18.13
C LEU A 458 12.75 -0.61 19.32
N ILE A 459 13.18 -0.96 20.53
CA ILE A 459 12.36 -0.83 21.75
C ILE A 459 11.90 0.62 21.98
N LYS A 460 12.69 1.61 21.57
CA LYS A 460 12.39 3.05 21.77
C LYS A 460 11.81 3.72 20.52
N HIS A 461 11.72 3.00 19.40
CA HIS A 461 11.45 3.61 18.11
C HIS A 461 10.01 4.15 18.01
N SER A 462 9.02 3.39 18.47
CA SER A 462 7.60 3.78 18.44
C SER A 462 7.35 5.08 19.22
N GLU A 463 7.93 5.23 20.42
CA GLU A 463 7.82 6.45 21.22
C GLU A 463 8.42 7.67 20.51
N ARG A 464 9.55 7.50 19.81
CA ARG A 464 10.16 8.58 19.03
C ARG A 464 9.23 9.05 17.91
N ILE A 465 8.56 8.13 17.22
CA ILE A 465 7.61 8.46 16.16
C ILE A 465 6.39 9.18 16.73
N ARG A 466 5.83 8.71 17.85
CA ARG A 466 4.68 9.39 18.51
C ARG A 466 4.99 10.85 18.84
N ARG A 467 6.18 11.13 19.37
CA ARG A 467 6.59 12.52 19.65
C ARG A 467 6.64 13.38 18.37
N LEU A 468 7.06 12.81 17.25
CA LEU A 468 7.04 13.51 15.96
C LEU A 468 5.60 13.74 15.47
N ALA A 469 4.72 12.74 15.63
CA ALA A 469 3.30 12.86 15.30
C ALA A 469 2.62 13.98 16.10
N ASP A 470 2.87 14.06 17.41
CA ASP A 470 2.33 15.11 18.29
C ASP A 470 2.78 16.50 17.82
N LEU A 471 4.07 16.67 17.53
CA LEU A 471 4.63 17.93 17.02
C LEU A 471 4.02 18.34 15.67
N GLN A 472 3.74 17.38 14.79
CA GLN A 472 3.08 17.64 13.50
C GLN A 472 1.63 18.06 13.70
N MET A 473 0.88 17.37 14.57
CA MET A 473 -0.50 17.70 14.88
C MET A 473 -0.61 19.11 15.48
N GLU A 474 0.30 19.48 16.41
CA GLU A 474 0.36 20.84 16.95
C GLU A 474 0.65 21.90 15.89
N ARG A 475 1.53 21.61 14.92
CA ARG A 475 1.80 22.52 13.79
C ARG A 475 0.55 22.71 12.93
N ARG A 476 -0.10 21.63 12.52
CA ARG A 476 -1.33 21.69 11.70
C ARG A 476 -2.45 22.46 12.40
N MET A 477 -2.67 22.18 13.68
CA MET A 477 -3.67 22.91 14.48
C MET A 477 -3.37 24.41 14.57
N ARG A 478 -2.08 24.81 14.68
CA ARG A 478 -1.68 26.22 14.64
C ARG A 478 -1.90 26.87 13.28
N ASP A 479 -1.57 26.17 12.19
CA ASP A 479 -1.75 26.70 10.83
C ASP A 479 -3.23 26.83 10.48
N ARG A 480 -4.07 25.87 10.88
CA ARG A 480 -5.53 25.95 10.76
C ARG A 480 -6.11 27.14 11.53
N LYS A 481 -5.68 27.36 12.78
CA LYS A 481 -6.07 28.55 13.57
C LYS A 481 -5.66 29.88 12.90
N ARG A 482 -4.61 29.86 12.09
CA ARG A 482 -4.12 31.02 11.33
C ARG A 482 -4.79 31.17 9.95
N GLY A 483 -5.81 30.36 9.65
CA GLY A 483 -6.49 30.38 8.35
C GLY A 483 -5.62 29.88 7.19
N LYS A 484 -4.52 29.17 7.47
CA LYS A 484 -3.62 28.61 6.46
C LYS A 484 -4.01 27.19 6.03
N GLY A 485 -5.31 26.92 5.96
CA GLY A 485 -5.82 25.63 5.47
C GLY A 485 -5.36 25.43 4.02
N ARG A 486 -4.78 24.27 3.73
CA ARG A 486 -4.37 23.90 2.38
C ARG A 486 -5.46 23.06 1.74
N THR A 487 -5.80 23.38 0.50
CA THR A 487 -6.62 22.53 -0.36
C THR A 487 -5.79 22.05 -1.53
N ALA A 488 -6.20 20.93 -2.13
CA ALA A 488 -5.72 20.52 -3.45
C ALA A 488 -6.88 19.96 -4.26
N ALA A 489 -6.84 20.21 -5.57
CA ALA A 489 -7.71 19.58 -6.54
C ALA A 489 -7.14 18.21 -6.94
N PHE A 490 -8.01 17.22 -7.10
CA PHE A 490 -7.63 15.87 -7.50
C PHE A 490 -8.32 15.47 -8.81
N SER A 491 -7.54 15.02 -9.80
CA SER A 491 -8.06 14.55 -11.08
C SER A 491 -9.06 13.39 -10.89
N TRP A 492 -8.78 12.49 -9.95
CA TRP A 492 -9.59 11.33 -9.57
C TRP A 492 -11.05 11.65 -9.24
N ILE A 493 -11.35 12.87 -8.77
CA ILE A 493 -12.70 13.30 -8.40
C ILE A 493 -13.17 14.45 -9.28
N PHE A 494 -12.88 14.40 -10.58
CA PHE A 494 -13.25 15.42 -11.56
C PHE A 494 -12.68 16.80 -11.23
N LYS A 495 -11.42 16.85 -10.75
CA LYS A 495 -10.70 18.10 -10.43
C LYS A 495 -11.37 18.93 -9.32
N ARG A 496 -12.18 18.30 -8.49
CA ARG A 496 -12.75 18.92 -7.29
C ARG A 496 -11.69 19.04 -6.19
N GLU A 497 -11.84 20.06 -5.36
CA GLU A 497 -10.93 20.33 -4.24
C GLU A 497 -11.33 19.61 -2.96
N VAL A 498 -10.31 19.22 -2.18
CA VAL A 498 -10.44 18.69 -0.82
C VAL A 498 -9.43 19.37 0.09
N ALA A 499 -9.71 19.40 1.40
CA ALA A 499 -8.78 19.91 2.40
C ALA A 499 -7.68 18.88 2.71
N LEU A 500 -6.44 19.34 2.89
CA LEU A 500 -5.27 18.51 3.21
C LEU A 500 -4.94 18.45 4.71
N GLY A 501 -5.81 18.99 5.57
CA GLY A 501 -5.61 19.06 7.03
C GLY A 501 -5.92 20.43 7.66
#